data_AF-A0A096B7A5-F1
#
_entry.id   AF-A0A096B7A5-F1
#
_cell.length_a   1.000
_cell.length_b   1.000
_cell.length_c   1.000
_cell.angle_alpha   90.00
_cell.angle_beta   90.00
_cell.angle_gamma   90.00
#
_symmetry.space_group_name_H-M   'P 1'
#
loop_
_entity.id
_entity.type
_entity.pdbx_description
1 polymer ?
#
loop_
_entity_poly.entity_id
_entity_poly.type
_entity_poly.pdbx_seq_one_letter_code
_entity_poly.pdbx_strand_id
1 'polypeptide(L)'
;MNPIELDTSLLSLLPPWYREVLDYQQICLTEQQQFEALAEEIVGVADNFFFQTMDERAVGMWEQVFRIVPNPQVESLAFRRTRVLNRISTRPPYTLGFLYQKLDELIGPGEWKVTVDYPNYTLYIESAAQNQNYATELAFTINRIKPAHIVWVNAPFVRTGLLLSEIISSAQRIYNYRLGAWELGRLPFATDGPEGVIKMPETPSIQQALLAGVANFVSGDVASARVNGTVAITGLTKTVEGSELTVTYTIMPSQATEITALELLDAEGNILTSSTVYIPVTTNVVLKHIIPVAEGVVSNG
;
A
#
# COMPACT_ATOMS: atom_id res chain seq x y z
N MET A 1 -33.28 -16.64 18.20
CA MET A 1 -33.21 -17.79 17.28
C MET A 1 -34.17 -18.83 17.83
N ASN A 2 -34.92 -19.52 16.97
CA ASN A 2 -35.67 -20.69 17.44
C ASN A 2 -34.65 -21.72 17.95
N PRO A 3 -34.90 -22.38 19.10
CA PRO A 3 -34.03 -23.45 19.56
C PRO A 3 -33.93 -24.50 18.46
N ILE A 4 -32.74 -25.04 18.26
CA ILE A 4 -32.54 -26.17 17.36
C ILE A 4 -33.24 -27.36 18.03
N GLU A 5 -34.43 -27.72 17.56
CA GLU A 5 -35.13 -28.92 18.01
C GLU A 5 -34.49 -30.13 17.31
N LEU A 6 -33.61 -30.83 18.04
CA LEU A 6 -33.15 -32.15 17.63
C LEU A 6 -34.23 -33.16 18.01
N ASP A 7 -34.53 -34.10 17.11
CA ASP A 7 -35.44 -35.20 17.42
C ASP A 7 -34.76 -36.18 18.38
N THR A 8 -35.04 -36.02 19.66
CA THR A 8 -34.46 -36.85 20.73
C THR A 8 -35.25 -38.14 20.95
N SER A 9 -36.40 -38.33 20.30
CA SER A 9 -37.23 -39.52 20.46
C SER A 9 -36.79 -40.66 19.54
N LEU A 10 -35.60 -41.20 19.80
CA LEU A 10 -34.94 -42.22 18.97
C LEU A 10 -35.79 -43.48 18.78
N LEU A 11 -36.56 -43.89 19.79
CA LEU A 11 -37.42 -45.07 19.71
C LEU A 11 -38.54 -44.91 18.67
N SER A 12 -39.05 -43.68 18.49
CA SER A 12 -40.11 -43.39 17.52
C SER A 12 -39.63 -43.46 16.07
N LEU A 13 -38.32 -43.30 15.85
CA LEU A 13 -37.67 -43.35 14.55
C LEU A 13 -37.37 -44.79 14.07
N LEU A 14 -37.36 -45.76 14.99
CA LEU A 14 -37.17 -47.16 14.65
C LEU A 14 -38.43 -47.78 14.02
N PRO A 15 -38.30 -48.77 13.12
CA PRO A 15 -39.43 -49.55 12.65
C PRO A 15 -40.20 -50.25 13.79
N PRO A 16 -41.53 -50.47 13.68
CA PRO A 16 -42.35 -50.98 14.77
C PRO A 16 -41.85 -52.29 15.40
N TRP A 17 -41.34 -53.20 14.58
CA TRP A 17 -40.82 -54.50 15.03
C TRP A 17 -39.57 -54.41 15.94
N TYR A 18 -38.80 -53.32 15.87
CA TYR A 18 -37.67 -53.10 16.78
C TYR A 18 -38.07 -52.39 18.08
N ARG A 19 -39.21 -51.69 18.12
CA ARG A 19 -39.67 -50.95 19.30
C ARG A 19 -40.12 -51.84 20.45
N GLU A 20 -40.55 -53.06 20.14
CA GLU A 20 -41.03 -54.04 21.12
C GLU A 20 -39.89 -54.80 21.82
N VAL A 21 -38.65 -54.68 21.31
CA VAL A 21 -37.48 -55.37 21.86
C VAL A 21 -36.91 -54.57 23.04
N LEU A 22 -36.82 -55.21 24.21
CA LEU A 22 -36.34 -54.60 25.46
C LEU A 22 -34.95 -53.95 25.31
N ASP A 23 -34.02 -54.64 24.63
CA ASP A 23 -32.66 -54.15 24.43
C ASP A 23 -32.64 -52.83 23.65
N TYR A 24 -33.45 -52.72 22.59
CA TYR A 24 -33.58 -51.48 21.82
C TYR A 24 -34.21 -50.35 22.63
N GLN A 25 -35.18 -50.65 23.50
CA GLN A 25 -35.76 -49.64 24.40
C GLN A 25 -34.69 -49.07 25.34
N GLN A 26 -33.86 -49.91 25.95
CA GLN A 26 -32.81 -49.46 26.88
C GLN A 26 -31.68 -48.72 26.17
N ILE A 27 -31.28 -49.18 24.98
CA ILE A 27 -30.27 -48.48 24.15
C ILE A 27 -30.79 -47.09 23.77
N CYS A 28 -32.00 -46.99 23.22
CA CYS A 28 -32.57 -45.71 22.81
C CYS A 28 -32.75 -44.74 24.00
N LEU A 29 -33.14 -45.23 25.19
CA LEU A 29 -33.23 -44.39 26.39
C LEU A 29 -31.88 -43.82 26.82
N THR A 30 -30.82 -44.62 26.73
CA THR A 30 -29.47 -44.19 27.11
C THR A 30 -28.90 -43.23 26.06
N GLU A 31 -29.08 -43.53 24.78
CA GLU A 31 -28.66 -42.66 23.69
C GLU A 31 -29.42 -41.33 23.71
N GLN A 32 -30.72 -41.35 24.01
CA GLN A 32 -31.52 -40.13 24.12
C GLN A 32 -30.92 -39.13 25.12
N GLN A 33 -30.47 -39.59 26.30
CA GLN A 33 -29.80 -38.72 27.28
C GLN A 33 -28.51 -38.10 26.73
N GLN A 34 -27.75 -38.85 25.92
CA GLN A 34 -26.52 -38.34 25.29
C GLN A 34 -26.84 -37.33 24.18
N PHE A 35 -27.90 -37.56 23.39
CA PHE A 35 -28.34 -36.62 22.36
C PHE A 35 -28.92 -35.33 22.96
N GLU A 36 -29.63 -35.42 24.09
CA GLU A 36 -30.10 -34.26 24.84
C GLU A 36 -28.91 -33.43 25.37
N ALA A 37 -27.91 -34.08 25.98
CA ALA A 37 -26.69 -33.40 26.41
C ALA A 37 -25.92 -32.75 25.24
N LEU A 38 -25.84 -33.44 24.09
CA LEU A 38 -25.24 -32.88 22.88
C LEU A 38 -26.03 -31.67 22.35
N ALA A 39 -27.36 -31.72 22.38
CA ALA A 39 -28.22 -30.62 21.98
C ALA A 39 -27.95 -29.38 22.82
N GLU A 40 -27.85 -29.55 24.15
CA GLU A 40 -27.53 -28.48 25.09
C GLU A 40 -26.14 -27.88 24.80
N GLU A 41 -25.13 -28.70 24.55
CA GLU A 41 -23.79 -28.22 24.19
C GLU A 41 -23.78 -27.46 22.85
N ILE A 42 -24.54 -27.90 21.85
CA ILE A 42 -24.67 -27.18 20.56
C ILE A 42 -25.27 -25.79 20.79
N VAL A 43 -26.32 -25.69 21.60
CA VAL A 43 -26.94 -24.42 21.97
C VAL A 43 -25.96 -23.57 22.78
N GLY A 44 -25.24 -24.16 23.73
CA GLY A 44 -24.22 -23.48 24.53
C GLY A 44 -23.09 -22.90 23.67
N VAL A 45 -22.62 -23.62 22.66
CA VAL A 45 -21.65 -23.10 21.69
C VAL A 45 -22.23 -21.94 20.88
N ALA A 46 -23.50 -22.03 20.47
CA ALA A 46 -24.17 -20.94 19.76
C ALA A 46 -24.30 -19.68 20.63
N ASP A 47 -24.68 -19.84 21.90
CA ASP A 47 -24.78 -18.76 22.88
C ASP A 47 -23.41 -18.14 23.19
N ASN A 48 -22.34 -18.94 23.13
CA ASN A 48 -20.97 -18.47 23.31
C ASN A 48 -20.44 -17.58 22.20
N PHE A 49 -21.11 -17.52 21.02
CA PHE A 49 -20.74 -16.56 19.97
C PHE A 49 -21.15 -15.12 20.28
N PHE A 50 -22.06 -14.90 21.23
CA PHE A 50 -22.52 -13.56 21.57
C PHE A 50 -22.08 -13.17 22.98
N PHE A 51 -21.49 -11.97 23.10
CA PHE A 51 -20.98 -11.46 24.38
C PHE A 51 -22.06 -11.35 25.49
N GLN A 52 -23.33 -11.25 25.11
CA GLN A 52 -24.45 -11.11 26.04
C GLN A 52 -24.86 -12.45 26.68
N THR A 53 -24.67 -13.55 25.96
CA THR A 53 -25.15 -14.90 26.33
C THR A 53 -24.02 -15.86 26.72
N MET A 54 -22.76 -15.55 26.38
CA MET A 54 -21.60 -16.42 26.62
C MET A 54 -21.41 -16.90 28.06
N ASP A 55 -21.15 -18.18 28.25
CA ASP A 55 -20.87 -18.82 29.54
C ASP A 55 -19.57 -18.33 30.19
N GLU A 56 -19.31 -18.77 31.43
CA GLU A 56 -18.13 -18.34 32.19
C GLU A 56 -16.80 -18.77 31.54
N ARG A 57 -16.78 -19.91 30.86
CA ARG A 57 -15.58 -20.45 30.20
C ARG A 57 -15.20 -19.62 28.99
N ALA A 58 -16.18 -19.28 28.16
CA ALA A 58 -16.02 -18.41 26.99
C ALA A 58 -15.61 -16.99 27.41
N VAL A 59 -16.21 -16.44 28.47
CA VAL A 59 -15.77 -15.16 29.05
C VAL A 59 -14.31 -15.21 29.49
N GLY A 60 -13.89 -16.30 30.16
CA GLY A 60 -12.50 -16.51 30.58
C GLY A 60 -11.51 -16.53 29.42
N MET A 61 -11.86 -17.13 28.28
CA MET A 61 -11.02 -17.09 27.07
C MET A 61 -10.83 -15.67 26.57
N TRP A 62 -11.89 -14.87 26.51
CA TRP A 62 -11.79 -13.46 26.11
C TRP A 62 -11.03 -12.61 27.11
N GLU A 63 -11.19 -12.87 28.41
CA GLU A 63 -10.39 -12.22 29.45
C GLU A 63 -8.90 -12.51 29.28
N GLN A 64 -8.53 -13.75 28.92
CA GLN A 64 -7.14 -14.09 28.58
C GLN A 64 -6.64 -13.34 27.34
N VAL A 65 -7.45 -13.26 26.28
CA VAL A 65 -7.13 -12.50 25.05
C VAL A 65 -6.93 -11.01 25.35
N PHE A 66 -7.77 -10.44 26.21
CA PHE A 66 -7.70 -9.03 26.60
C PHE A 66 -6.77 -8.75 27.78
N ARG A 67 -6.12 -9.79 28.34
CA ARG A 67 -5.27 -9.72 29.54
C ARG A 67 -5.98 -9.08 30.74
N ILE A 68 -7.25 -9.43 30.94
CA ILE A 68 -8.06 -9.04 32.09
C ILE A 68 -7.84 -10.09 33.17
N VAL A 69 -7.58 -9.64 34.41
CA VAL A 69 -7.56 -10.52 35.58
C VAL A 69 -8.93 -10.40 36.28
N PRO A 70 -9.81 -11.40 36.16
CA PRO A 70 -11.11 -11.38 36.83
C PRO A 70 -10.95 -11.59 38.34
N ASN A 71 -11.90 -11.05 39.12
CA ASN A 71 -12.05 -11.40 40.52
C ASN A 71 -13.39 -12.14 40.74
N PRO A 72 -13.40 -13.48 40.68
CA PRO A 72 -14.63 -14.28 40.78
C PRO A 72 -15.38 -14.13 42.11
N GLN A 73 -14.72 -13.65 43.17
CA GLN A 73 -15.31 -13.49 44.49
C GLN A 73 -16.16 -12.21 44.62
N VAL A 74 -15.98 -11.25 43.72
CA VAL A 74 -16.61 -9.92 43.81
C VAL A 74 -17.40 -9.59 42.54
N GLU A 75 -16.98 -10.10 41.40
CA GLU A 75 -17.51 -9.72 40.08
C GLU A 75 -18.55 -10.73 39.57
N SER A 76 -19.71 -10.24 39.14
CA SER A 76 -20.73 -11.08 38.51
C SER A 76 -20.37 -11.40 37.04
N LEU A 77 -20.88 -12.53 36.53
CA LEU A 77 -20.72 -12.93 35.13
C LEU A 77 -21.23 -11.85 34.16
N ALA A 78 -22.37 -11.21 34.47
CA ALA A 78 -22.94 -10.14 33.66
C ALA A 78 -22.02 -8.90 33.58
N PHE A 79 -21.33 -8.57 34.67
CA PHE A 79 -20.35 -7.48 34.69
C PHE A 79 -19.09 -7.84 33.89
N ARG A 80 -18.62 -9.09 34.01
CA ARG A 80 -17.50 -9.60 33.21
C ARG A 80 -17.81 -9.55 31.71
N ARG A 81 -19.00 -10.00 31.29
CA ARG A 81 -19.51 -9.88 29.91
C ARG A 81 -19.49 -8.43 29.40
N THR A 82 -20.06 -7.50 30.18
CA THR A 82 -20.10 -6.07 29.83
C THR A 82 -18.70 -5.46 29.70
N ARG A 83 -17.75 -5.86 30.56
CA ARG A 83 -16.37 -5.38 30.52
C ARG A 83 -15.62 -5.87 29.29
N VAL A 84 -15.76 -7.14 28.94
CA VAL A 84 -15.22 -7.71 27.70
C VAL A 84 -15.80 -6.96 26.49
N LEU A 85 -17.11 -6.72 26.48
CA LEU A 85 -17.77 -5.94 25.44
C LEU A 85 -17.27 -4.49 25.35
N ASN A 86 -17.01 -3.85 26.50
CA ASN A 86 -16.44 -2.51 26.52
C ASN A 86 -15.01 -2.50 25.94
N ARG A 87 -14.18 -3.49 26.33
CA ARG A 87 -12.79 -3.60 25.85
C ARG A 87 -12.67 -3.88 24.36
N ILE A 88 -13.58 -4.68 23.80
CA ILE A 88 -13.62 -4.87 22.35
C ILE A 88 -14.13 -3.62 21.63
N SER A 89 -15.11 -2.91 22.19
CA SER A 89 -15.67 -1.69 21.61
C SER A 89 -14.75 -0.47 21.71
N THR A 90 -13.84 -0.44 22.70
CA THR A 90 -12.83 0.63 22.84
C THR A 90 -11.64 0.45 21.91
N ARG A 91 -11.48 -0.71 21.28
CA ARG A 91 -10.57 -0.85 20.15
C ARG A 91 -11.31 -0.32 18.91
N PRO A 92 -10.84 0.76 18.27
CA PRO A 92 -11.50 1.29 17.10
C PRO A 92 -11.67 0.16 16.07
N PRO A 93 -12.87 -0.02 15.49
CA PRO A 93 -13.07 -0.96 14.42
C PRO A 93 -12.05 -0.69 13.32
N TYR A 94 -11.41 -1.72 12.79
CA TYR A 94 -10.57 -1.55 11.62
C TYR A 94 -11.46 -1.12 10.46
N THR A 95 -11.36 0.15 10.12
CA THR A 95 -12.00 0.75 8.96
C THR A 95 -10.91 1.36 8.09
N LEU A 96 -11.19 1.53 6.81
CA LEU A 96 -10.29 2.26 5.91
C LEU A 96 -10.00 3.66 6.45
N GLY A 97 -10.99 4.33 7.07
CA GLY A 97 -10.78 5.63 7.70
C GLY A 97 -9.75 5.60 8.84
N PHE A 98 -9.76 4.57 9.68
CA PHE A 98 -8.75 4.40 10.73
C PHE A 98 -7.35 4.14 10.15
N LEU A 99 -7.26 3.34 9.07
CA LEU A 99 -6.00 3.14 8.35
C LEU A 99 -5.46 4.47 7.81
N TYR A 100 -6.31 5.28 7.18
CA TYR A 100 -5.92 6.56 6.60
C TYR A 100 -5.36 7.52 7.65
N GLN A 101 -6.03 7.63 8.81
CA GLN A 101 -5.52 8.43 9.93
C GLN A 101 -4.14 7.95 10.40
N LYS A 102 -3.92 6.63 10.46
CA LYS A 102 -2.62 6.09 10.85
C LYS A 102 -1.54 6.32 9.79
N LEU A 103 -1.89 6.29 8.52
CA LEU A 103 -0.97 6.60 7.42
C LEU A 103 -0.62 8.09 7.41
N ASP A 104 -1.58 8.98 7.67
CA ASP A 104 -1.33 10.43 7.84
C ASP A 104 -0.40 10.72 9.02
N GLU A 105 -0.57 10.03 10.16
CA GLU A 105 0.31 10.17 11.32
C GLU A 105 1.74 9.68 11.06
N LEU A 106 1.89 8.58 10.30
CA LEU A 106 3.20 7.98 10.04
C LEU A 106 3.93 8.68 8.88
N ILE A 107 3.30 8.85 7.72
CA ILE A 107 3.97 9.29 6.49
C ILE A 107 3.78 10.80 6.28
N GLY A 108 2.65 11.35 6.72
CA GLY A 108 2.23 12.72 6.44
C GLY A 108 1.11 12.79 5.40
N PRO A 109 0.27 13.83 5.45
CA PRO A 109 -0.88 13.96 4.57
C PRO A 109 -0.45 14.17 3.12
N GLY A 110 -1.01 13.39 2.20
CA GLY A 110 -0.77 13.51 0.76
C GLY A 110 0.44 12.75 0.21
N GLU A 111 1.23 12.12 1.08
CA GLU A 111 2.44 11.36 0.72
C GLU A 111 2.19 9.84 0.58
N TRP A 112 0.91 9.44 0.64
CA TRP A 112 0.49 8.05 0.52
C TRP A 112 -0.81 7.92 -0.26
N LYS A 113 -1.02 6.77 -0.90
CA LYS A 113 -2.26 6.42 -1.59
C LYS A 113 -2.63 4.97 -1.34
N VAL A 114 -3.87 4.73 -0.92
CA VAL A 114 -4.40 3.39 -0.71
C VAL A 114 -5.37 3.03 -1.83
N THR A 115 -5.17 1.86 -2.43
CA THR A 115 -6.08 1.28 -3.41
C THR A 115 -6.52 -0.10 -2.94
N VAL A 116 -7.82 -0.33 -2.85
CA VAL A 116 -8.41 -1.61 -2.42
C VAL A 116 -8.93 -2.35 -3.64
N ASP A 117 -8.40 -3.55 -3.89
CA ASP A 117 -8.93 -4.51 -4.85
C ASP A 117 -9.90 -5.44 -4.13
N TYR A 118 -11.18 -5.11 -4.20
CA TYR A 118 -12.24 -5.85 -3.51
C TYR A 118 -12.40 -7.30 -4.00
N PRO A 119 -12.43 -7.60 -5.33
CA PRO A 119 -12.50 -8.97 -5.82
C PRO A 119 -11.39 -9.89 -5.31
N ASN A 120 -10.15 -9.38 -5.22
CA ASN A 120 -8.99 -10.18 -4.84
C ASN A 120 -8.59 -10.01 -3.36
N TYR A 121 -9.40 -9.32 -2.54
CA TYR A 121 -9.11 -9.02 -1.13
C TYR A 121 -7.68 -8.48 -0.90
N THR A 122 -7.20 -7.62 -1.82
CA THR A 122 -5.83 -7.13 -1.80
C THR A 122 -5.78 -5.62 -1.59
N LEU A 123 -4.92 -5.18 -0.68
CA LEU A 123 -4.70 -3.79 -0.32
C LEU A 123 -3.34 -3.33 -0.86
N TYR A 124 -3.36 -2.35 -1.75
CA TYR A 124 -2.16 -1.68 -2.25
C TYR A 124 -1.96 -0.38 -1.50
N ILE A 125 -0.79 -0.22 -0.89
CA ILE A 125 -0.40 1.01 -0.20
C ILE A 125 0.82 1.57 -0.89
N GLU A 126 0.65 2.74 -1.48
CA GLU A 126 1.70 3.50 -2.14
C GLU A 126 2.27 4.51 -1.14
N SER A 127 3.59 4.52 -1.00
CA SER A 127 4.31 5.44 -0.10
C SER A 127 5.70 5.75 -0.65
N ALA A 128 6.24 6.93 -0.32
CA ALA A 128 7.61 7.29 -0.69
C ALA A 128 8.65 6.39 0.03
N ALA A 129 9.65 5.90 -0.72
CA ALA A 129 10.60 4.88 -0.26
C ALA A 129 11.84 5.41 0.51
N GLN A 130 11.81 6.64 1.02
CA GLN A 130 13.04 7.35 1.41
C GLN A 130 13.60 6.94 2.79
N ASN A 131 12.78 6.46 3.73
CA ASN A 131 13.21 6.25 5.11
C ASN A 131 12.99 4.81 5.63
N GLN A 132 14.08 4.14 6.01
CA GLN A 132 14.12 2.77 6.53
C GLN A 132 13.24 2.52 7.76
N ASN A 133 13.28 3.44 8.73
CA ASN A 133 12.53 3.32 9.97
C ASN A 133 11.00 3.34 9.70
N TYR A 134 10.57 4.15 8.74
CA TYR A 134 9.16 4.26 8.37
C TYR A 134 8.63 3.02 7.65
N ALA A 135 9.41 2.44 6.73
CA ALA A 135 8.98 1.23 6.02
C ALA A 135 8.76 0.04 6.98
N THR A 136 9.62 -0.08 8.00
CA THR A 136 9.51 -1.14 9.01
C THR A 136 8.30 -0.92 9.92
N GLU A 137 8.09 0.31 10.39
CA GLU A 137 6.96 0.65 11.26
C GLU A 137 5.62 0.54 10.53
N LEU A 138 5.58 0.92 9.26
CA LEU A 138 4.41 0.78 8.38
C LEU A 138 4.02 -0.70 8.24
N ALA A 139 4.99 -1.57 7.91
CA ALA A 139 4.74 -3.01 7.79
C ALA A 139 4.27 -3.62 9.12
N PHE A 140 4.85 -3.22 10.25
CA PHE A 140 4.43 -3.69 11.56
C PHE A 140 2.99 -3.25 11.89
N THR A 141 2.69 -1.97 11.68
CA THR A 141 1.38 -1.37 11.94
C THR A 141 0.29 -2.01 11.08
N ILE A 142 0.52 -2.15 9.78
CA ILE A 142 -0.46 -2.76 8.86
C ILE A 142 -0.69 -4.22 9.24
N ASN A 143 0.35 -5.01 9.52
CA ASN A 143 0.17 -6.42 9.86
C ASN A 143 -0.58 -6.63 11.19
N ARG A 144 -0.52 -5.65 12.09
CA ARG A 144 -1.26 -5.69 13.36
C ARG A 144 -2.72 -5.27 13.22
N ILE A 145 -3.03 -4.47 12.21
CA ILE A 145 -4.32 -3.83 12.02
C ILE A 145 -5.15 -4.55 10.93
N LYS A 146 -4.52 -5.09 9.89
CA LYS A 146 -5.21 -5.74 8.77
C LYS A 146 -5.88 -7.06 9.21
N PRO A 147 -7.11 -7.34 8.77
CA PRO A 147 -7.74 -8.64 8.91
C PRO A 147 -6.89 -9.73 8.25
N ALA A 148 -6.96 -10.95 8.80
CA ALA A 148 -6.17 -12.07 8.29
C ALA A 148 -6.46 -12.40 6.82
N HIS A 149 -7.70 -12.19 6.36
CA HIS A 149 -8.12 -12.49 4.99
C HIS A 149 -7.73 -11.42 3.95
N ILE A 150 -7.20 -10.27 4.36
CA ILE A 150 -6.74 -9.21 3.46
C ILE A 150 -5.24 -9.35 3.24
N VAL A 151 -4.83 -9.47 1.98
CA VAL A 151 -3.42 -9.46 1.57
C VAL A 151 -2.98 -8.01 1.39
N TRP A 152 -1.79 -7.66 1.89
CA TRP A 152 -1.20 -6.34 1.68
C TRP A 152 -0.01 -6.45 0.73
N VAL A 153 0.02 -5.55 -0.25
CA VAL A 153 1.12 -5.37 -1.19
C VAL A 153 1.67 -3.96 -1.00
N ASN A 154 2.94 -3.89 -0.65
CA ASN A 154 3.66 -2.62 -0.59
C ASN A 154 3.94 -2.15 -2.01
N ALA A 155 3.56 -0.91 -2.33
CA ALA A 155 3.78 -0.30 -3.64
C ALA A 155 4.64 0.98 -3.55
N PRO A 156 5.93 0.89 -3.16
CA PRO A 156 6.75 2.08 -2.99
C PRO A 156 6.92 2.81 -4.33
N PHE A 157 6.88 4.14 -4.29
CA PHE A 157 7.18 4.96 -5.45
C PHE A 157 8.43 5.83 -5.22
N VAL A 158 9.17 6.05 -6.30
CA VAL A 158 10.26 7.02 -6.40
C VAL A 158 9.81 8.10 -7.38
N ARG A 159 9.82 9.36 -6.94
CA ARG A 159 9.48 10.51 -7.78
C ARG A 159 10.73 11.33 -8.06
N THR A 160 11.12 11.43 -9.33
CA THR A 160 12.29 12.21 -9.76
C THR A 160 11.94 12.97 -11.03
N GLY A 161 11.86 14.30 -10.95
CA GLY A 161 11.46 15.13 -12.08
C GLY A 161 12.60 15.46 -13.05
N LEU A 162 12.26 15.62 -14.33
CA LEU A 162 13.11 16.18 -15.36
C LEU A 162 12.70 17.63 -15.63
N LEU A 163 13.64 18.56 -15.49
CA LEU A 163 13.41 19.98 -15.72
C LEU A 163 13.98 20.42 -17.06
N LEU A 164 13.18 21.15 -17.83
CA LEU A 164 13.59 21.81 -19.06
C LEU A 164 13.54 23.33 -18.86
N SER A 165 14.50 24.05 -19.45
CA SER A 165 14.50 25.52 -19.44
C SER A 165 14.96 26.06 -20.79
N GLU A 166 14.42 27.21 -21.18
CA GLU A 166 14.79 27.91 -22.42
C GLU A 166 15.13 29.38 -22.12
N ILE A 167 16.30 29.81 -22.60
CA ILE A 167 16.76 31.20 -22.54
C ILE A 167 16.83 31.75 -23.95
N ILE A 168 16.31 32.96 -24.15
CA ILE A 168 16.44 33.70 -25.40
C ILE A 168 17.23 34.98 -25.10
N SER A 169 18.43 35.09 -25.68
CA SER A 169 19.22 36.32 -25.67
C SER A 169 19.24 36.96 -27.05
N SER A 170 19.41 38.28 -27.08
CA SER A 170 19.61 39.03 -28.32
C SER A 170 20.78 39.98 -28.17
N ALA A 171 21.67 39.94 -29.14
CA ALA A 171 22.74 40.91 -29.30
C ALA A 171 22.42 41.84 -30.47
N GLN A 172 22.57 43.15 -30.28
CA GLN A 172 22.50 44.09 -31.39
C GLN A 172 23.86 44.16 -32.08
N ARG A 173 23.89 43.85 -33.39
CA ARG A 173 25.11 43.98 -34.19
C ARG A 173 25.38 45.44 -34.54
N ILE A 174 26.53 45.96 -34.10
CA ILE A 174 27.00 47.33 -34.36
C ILE A 174 28.04 47.30 -35.48
N TYR A 175 27.76 47.99 -36.58
CA TYR A 175 28.73 48.15 -37.67
C TYR A 175 29.71 49.28 -37.34
N ASN A 176 31.01 48.96 -37.33
CA ASN A 176 32.06 49.89 -36.94
C ASN A 176 32.45 50.87 -38.07
N TYR A 177 31.92 50.64 -39.27
CA TYR A 177 32.30 51.36 -40.48
C TYR A 177 31.05 51.93 -41.17
N ARG A 178 30.91 53.27 -41.26
CA ARG A 178 29.84 54.03 -41.97
C ARG A 178 30.34 54.97 -43.09
N LEU A 179 29.87 54.83 -44.32
CA LEU A 179 30.41 55.53 -45.51
C LEU A 179 30.70 57.03 -45.26
N GLY A 180 31.96 57.46 -45.50
CA GLY A 180 32.38 58.87 -45.47
C GLY A 180 33.40 59.28 -44.39
N ALA A 181 33.90 58.38 -43.54
CA ALA A 181 34.81 58.75 -42.43
C ALA A 181 35.81 57.65 -41.97
N TRP A 182 36.46 56.87 -42.85
CA TRP A 182 37.11 55.60 -42.43
C TRP A 182 38.63 55.60 -42.33
N GLU A 183 39.15 55.15 -41.18
CA GLU A 183 40.41 54.41 -41.06
C GLU A 183 40.12 52.90 -41.11
N LEU A 184 40.31 52.26 -42.26
CA LEU A 184 40.06 50.82 -42.45
C LEU A 184 41.06 49.97 -41.65
N GLY A 185 40.57 48.91 -40.99
CA GLY A 185 41.39 47.85 -40.40
C GLY A 185 41.67 47.96 -38.89
N ARG A 186 41.15 48.98 -38.21
CA ARG A 186 41.36 49.18 -36.77
C ARG A 186 40.45 48.33 -35.87
N LEU A 187 39.23 48.03 -36.33
CA LEU A 187 38.26 47.17 -35.63
C LEU A 187 37.67 46.11 -36.58
N PRO A 188 37.09 45.00 -36.08
CA PRO A 188 36.30 44.09 -36.90
C PRO A 188 35.14 44.82 -37.59
N PHE A 189 34.72 44.33 -38.76
CA PHE A 189 33.71 45.00 -39.60
C PHE A 189 32.40 45.30 -38.85
N ALA A 190 32.01 44.39 -37.97
CA ALA A 190 30.95 44.58 -37.00
C ALA A 190 31.37 43.99 -35.65
N THR A 191 30.84 44.54 -34.58
CA THR A 191 30.96 44.03 -33.21
C THR A 191 29.57 43.84 -32.64
N ASP A 192 29.35 42.73 -31.95
CA ASP A 192 28.10 42.48 -31.27
C ASP A 192 28.08 43.26 -29.95
N GLY A 193 26.99 43.99 -29.71
CA GLY A 193 26.76 44.70 -28.46
C GLY A 193 26.46 43.74 -27.30
N PRO A 194 26.36 44.25 -26.06
CA PRO A 194 26.04 43.42 -24.90
C PRO A 194 24.73 42.67 -25.12
N GLU A 195 24.74 41.37 -24.83
CA GLU A 195 23.56 40.51 -24.92
C GLU A 195 22.49 40.96 -23.93
N GLY A 196 21.33 41.36 -24.45
CA GLY A 196 20.13 41.55 -23.65
C GLY A 196 19.42 40.21 -23.51
N VAL A 197 19.11 39.81 -22.27
CA VAL A 197 18.23 38.67 -22.03
C VAL A 197 16.80 39.10 -22.37
N ILE A 198 16.21 38.48 -23.40
CA ILE A 198 14.81 38.72 -23.78
C ILE A 198 13.89 37.91 -22.88
N LYS A 199 14.31 36.70 -22.51
CA LYS A 199 13.51 35.78 -21.72
C LYS A 199 14.37 35.04 -20.70
N MET A 200 13.92 35.09 -19.45
CA MET A 200 14.51 34.35 -18.34
C MET A 200 13.94 32.92 -18.28
N PRO A 201 14.70 31.93 -17.76
CA PRO A 201 14.21 30.56 -17.52
C PRO A 201 12.92 30.48 -16.68
N GLU A 202 12.69 31.49 -15.84
CA GLU A 202 11.55 31.55 -14.91
C GLU A 202 10.23 31.90 -15.60
N THR A 203 10.26 32.40 -16.85
CA THR A 203 9.05 32.72 -17.62
C THR A 203 8.63 31.50 -18.46
N PRO A 204 7.49 30.85 -18.15
CA PRO A 204 7.07 29.64 -18.84
C PRO A 204 6.79 29.87 -20.33
N SER A 205 7.15 28.90 -21.15
CA SER A 205 7.10 28.98 -22.62
C SER A 205 7.09 27.63 -23.31
N ILE A 206 7.60 26.61 -22.64
CA ILE A 206 7.70 25.28 -23.20
C ILE A 206 6.29 24.74 -23.31
N GLN A 207 5.93 24.38 -24.54
CA GLN A 207 4.60 23.86 -24.82
C GLN A 207 4.49 22.42 -24.32
N GLN A 208 3.27 22.02 -23.93
CA GLN A 208 2.97 20.67 -23.45
C GLN A 208 3.41 19.57 -24.45
N ALA A 209 3.39 19.88 -25.75
CA ALA A 209 3.84 18.96 -26.79
C ALA A 209 5.32 18.56 -26.65
N LEU A 210 6.20 19.51 -26.26
CA LEU A 210 7.62 19.21 -26.04
C LEU A 210 7.80 18.39 -24.77
N LEU A 211 7.12 18.75 -23.68
CA LEU A 211 7.18 18.02 -22.41
C LEU A 211 6.71 16.57 -22.58
N ALA A 212 5.59 16.36 -23.26
CA ALA A 212 5.08 15.03 -23.59
C ALA A 212 6.01 14.27 -24.54
N GLY A 213 6.61 14.94 -25.52
CA GLY A 213 7.59 14.36 -26.43
C GLY A 213 8.81 13.82 -25.69
N VAL A 214 9.34 14.59 -24.72
CA VAL A 214 10.46 14.16 -23.87
C VAL A 214 10.06 12.98 -22.97
N ALA A 215 8.87 13.00 -22.36
CA ALA A 215 8.40 11.86 -21.57
C ALA A 215 8.32 10.56 -22.39
N ASN A 216 7.85 10.66 -23.65
CA ASN A 216 7.82 9.52 -24.58
C ASN A 216 9.22 9.06 -25.00
N PHE A 217 10.15 10.01 -25.24
CA PHE A 217 11.53 9.68 -25.54
C PHE A 217 12.17 8.88 -24.40
N VAL A 218 12.07 9.37 -23.16
CA VAL A 218 12.61 8.68 -21.98
C VAL A 218 11.93 7.32 -21.78
N SER A 219 10.63 7.21 -22.04
CA SER A 219 9.92 5.93 -22.01
C SER A 219 10.50 4.91 -23.00
N GLY A 220 10.87 5.36 -24.20
CA GLY A 220 11.53 4.53 -25.21
C GLY A 220 12.93 4.11 -24.82
N ASP A 221 13.67 5.02 -24.17
CA ASP A 221 15.07 4.82 -23.78
C ASP A 221 15.25 3.82 -22.63
N VAL A 222 14.36 3.86 -21.61
CA VAL A 222 14.43 2.95 -20.46
C VAL A 222 14.21 1.49 -20.90
N ALA A 223 15.22 0.64 -20.96
CA ALA A 223 15.06 -0.76 -21.37
C ALA A 223 14.84 -1.72 -20.20
N SER A 224 15.50 -1.49 -19.07
CA SER A 224 15.45 -2.39 -17.90
C SER A 224 15.60 -1.64 -16.58
N ALA A 225 15.24 -2.28 -15.48
CA ALA A 225 15.54 -1.80 -14.13
C ALA A 225 16.57 -2.71 -13.46
N ARG A 226 17.43 -2.14 -12.60
CA ARG A 226 18.38 -2.90 -11.79
C ARG A 226 18.19 -2.57 -10.31
N VAL A 227 18.23 -3.62 -9.50
CA VAL A 227 18.03 -3.56 -8.06
C VAL A 227 19.33 -3.97 -7.37
N ASN A 228 19.79 -3.15 -6.43
CA ASN A 228 21.05 -3.35 -5.68
C ASN A 228 22.27 -3.63 -6.57
N GLY A 229 22.30 -3.05 -7.78
CA GLY A 229 23.37 -3.24 -8.75
C GLY A 229 23.51 -4.65 -9.35
N THR A 230 22.68 -5.62 -8.98
CA THR A 230 22.84 -7.03 -9.39
C THR A 230 21.61 -7.63 -10.05
N VAL A 231 20.41 -7.36 -9.55
CA VAL A 231 19.19 -8.01 -10.03
C VAL A 231 18.61 -7.18 -11.18
N ALA A 232 18.66 -7.70 -12.40
CA ALA A 232 18.09 -7.06 -13.58
C ALA A 232 16.63 -7.50 -13.81
N ILE A 233 15.78 -6.52 -14.11
CA ILE A 233 14.35 -6.68 -14.37
C ILE A 233 14.03 -6.13 -15.77
N THR A 234 13.66 -7.00 -16.69
CA THR A 234 13.31 -6.65 -18.08
C THR A 234 11.80 -6.54 -18.31
N GLY A 235 10.99 -7.17 -17.45
CA GLY A 235 9.53 -7.12 -17.51
C GLY A 235 8.97 -5.82 -16.93
N LEU A 236 9.22 -4.70 -17.62
CA LEU A 236 8.74 -3.38 -17.23
C LEU A 236 7.38 -3.05 -17.86
N THR A 237 6.47 -2.50 -17.08
CA THR A 237 5.24 -1.85 -17.57
C THR A 237 5.47 -0.36 -17.57
N LYS A 238 5.35 0.30 -18.73
CA LYS A 238 5.54 1.75 -18.87
C LYS A 238 4.24 2.41 -19.33
N THR A 239 3.90 3.52 -18.70
CA THR A 239 2.73 4.33 -19.06
C THR A 239 3.15 5.80 -19.09
N VAL A 240 2.79 6.51 -20.16
CA VAL A 240 3.00 7.96 -20.27
C VAL A 240 1.63 8.63 -20.29
N GLU A 241 1.39 9.53 -19.34
CA GLU A 241 0.18 10.34 -19.26
C GLU A 241 0.56 11.82 -19.29
N GLY A 242 0.24 12.50 -20.39
CA GLY A 242 0.67 13.89 -20.60
C GLY A 242 2.20 14.02 -20.66
N SER A 243 2.79 14.64 -19.64
CA SER A 243 4.24 14.81 -19.48
C SER A 243 4.84 13.98 -18.34
N GLU A 244 4.10 13.00 -17.81
CA GLU A 244 4.57 12.13 -16.74
C GLU A 244 4.78 10.70 -17.25
N LEU A 245 5.98 10.17 -17.03
CA LEU A 245 6.32 8.77 -17.27
C LEU A 245 6.21 7.99 -15.96
N THR A 246 5.44 6.91 -15.96
CA THR A 246 5.41 5.92 -14.88
C THR A 246 5.99 4.59 -15.37
N VAL A 247 7.01 4.07 -14.68
CA VAL A 247 7.60 2.74 -14.92
C VAL A 247 7.31 1.85 -13.73
N THR A 248 6.67 0.70 -13.97
CA THR A 248 6.24 -0.23 -12.92
C THR A 248 6.81 -1.63 -13.15
N TYR A 249 7.24 -2.28 -12.07
CA TYR A 249 7.67 -3.68 -12.09
C TYR A 249 7.54 -4.31 -10.70
N THR A 250 7.59 -5.64 -10.63
CA THR A 250 7.41 -6.38 -9.37
C THR A 250 8.70 -7.10 -8.97
N ILE A 251 9.01 -7.06 -7.68
CA ILE A 251 10.11 -7.82 -7.07
C ILE A 251 9.51 -8.85 -6.11
N MET A 252 9.98 -10.07 -6.24
CA MET A 252 9.63 -11.18 -5.34
C MET A 252 10.66 -11.33 -4.22
N PRO A 253 10.27 -11.83 -3.03
CA PRO A 253 11.21 -12.11 -1.93
C PRO A 253 12.36 -13.06 -2.28
N SER A 254 12.22 -13.87 -3.34
CA SER A 254 13.30 -14.73 -3.85
C SER A 254 14.41 -13.97 -4.58
N GLN A 255 14.18 -12.72 -4.97
CA GLN A 255 15.11 -11.91 -5.76
C GLN A 255 15.97 -10.98 -4.89
N ALA A 256 15.40 -10.43 -3.82
CA ALA A 256 16.11 -9.57 -2.87
C ALA A 256 15.40 -9.63 -1.51
N THR A 257 16.16 -9.57 -0.41
CA THR A 257 15.62 -9.45 0.95
C THR A 257 15.38 -7.99 1.36
N GLU A 258 16.22 -7.09 0.86
CA GLU A 258 16.13 -5.65 1.04
C GLU A 258 16.54 -4.94 -0.25
N ILE A 259 15.94 -3.80 -0.53
CA ILE A 259 16.26 -2.96 -1.69
C ILE A 259 16.88 -1.68 -1.17
N THR A 260 18.14 -1.43 -1.55
CA THR A 260 18.94 -0.27 -1.13
C THR A 260 19.23 0.70 -2.29
N ALA A 261 19.21 0.20 -3.53
CA ALA A 261 19.40 1.01 -4.72
C ALA A 261 18.48 0.56 -5.85
N LEU A 262 17.89 1.54 -6.55
CA LEU A 262 17.05 1.34 -7.73
C LEU A 262 17.61 2.15 -8.89
N GLU A 263 17.81 1.49 -10.02
CA GLU A 263 18.36 2.08 -11.23
C GLU A 263 17.49 1.76 -12.43
N LEU A 264 17.30 2.73 -13.33
CA LEU A 264 16.76 2.50 -14.67
C LEU A 264 17.92 2.54 -15.67
N LEU A 265 17.91 1.65 -16.65
CA LEU A 265 18.98 1.49 -17.62
C LEU A 265 18.46 1.54 -19.05
N ASP A 266 19.29 2.01 -19.97
CA ASP A 266 19.04 1.91 -21.41
C ASP A 266 19.34 0.51 -21.97
N ALA A 267 19.21 0.35 -23.29
CA ALA A 267 19.45 -0.92 -23.97
C ALA A 267 20.93 -1.34 -23.97
N GLU A 268 21.84 -0.37 -23.90
CA GLU A 268 23.28 -0.55 -23.82
C GLU A 268 23.78 -0.85 -22.39
N GLY A 269 22.92 -0.68 -21.39
CA GLY A 269 23.22 -0.91 -19.98
C GLY A 269 23.82 0.30 -19.25
N ASN A 270 23.69 1.51 -19.80
CA ASN A 270 24.02 2.75 -19.09
C ASN A 270 22.94 3.07 -18.07
N ILE A 271 23.34 3.68 -16.96
CA ILE A 271 22.43 4.06 -15.87
C ILE A 271 21.79 5.41 -16.21
N LEU A 272 20.47 5.42 -16.41
CA LEU A 272 19.68 6.62 -16.69
C LEU A 272 19.24 7.33 -15.40
N THR A 273 18.84 6.55 -14.39
CA THR A 273 18.51 7.05 -13.06
C THR A 273 19.13 6.16 -12.00
N SER A 274 19.52 6.74 -10.87
CA SER A 274 19.98 6.02 -9.69
C SER A 274 19.37 6.65 -8.46
N SER A 275 18.65 5.86 -7.67
CA SER A 275 17.96 6.30 -6.46
C SER A 275 18.33 5.41 -5.28
N THR A 276 18.82 6.05 -4.22
CA THR A 276 19.04 5.41 -2.92
C THR A 276 17.70 5.34 -2.19
N VAL A 277 17.26 4.14 -1.88
CA VAL A 277 15.98 3.88 -1.20
C VAL A 277 16.17 2.82 -0.14
N TYR A 278 15.21 2.62 0.75
CA TYR A 278 15.22 1.43 1.61
C TYR A 278 13.84 0.79 1.64
N ILE A 279 13.76 -0.45 1.14
CA ILE A 279 12.51 -1.21 1.12
C ILE A 279 12.78 -2.66 1.54
N PRO A 280 12.22 -3.12 2.68
CA PRO A 280 12.28 -4.52 3.05
C PRO A 280 11.32 -5.35 2.18
N VAL A 281 11.78 -6.46 1.63
CA VAL A 281 11.00 -7.33 0.74
C VAL A 281 10.51 -8.55 1.53
N THR A 282 9.46 -8.35 2.33
CA THR A 282 8.81 -9.44 3.09
C THR A 282 7.73 -10.16 2.28
N THR A 283 7.10 -9.44 1.35
CA THR A 283 6.10 -9.93 0.39
C THR A 283 6.46 -9.45 -1.02
N ASN A 284 5.63 -9.77 -2.02
CA ASN A 284 5.81 -9.18 -3.35
C ASN A 284 5.68 -7.65 -3.26
N VAL A 285 6.66 -6.95 -3.82
CA VAL A 285 6.72 -5.48 -3.83
C VAL A 285 6.53 -4.98 -5.24
N VAL A 286 5.59 -4.06 -5.45
CA VAL A 286 5.37 -3.41 -6.74
C VAL A 286 6.06 -2.05 -6.74
N LEU A 287 7.14 -1.90 -7.49
CA LEU A 287 7.87 -0.65 -7.58
C LEU A 287 7.32 0.24 -8.67
N LYS A 288 7.25 1.54 -8.39
CA LYS A 288 6.87 2.58 -9.34
C LYS A 288 7.93 3.68 -9.40
N HIS A 289 8.38 4.01 -10.60
CA HIS A 289 9.17 5.22 -10.87
C HIS A 289 8.26 6.22 -11.54
N ILE A 290 8.12 7.40 -10.95
CA ILE A 290 7.31 8.50 -11.46
C ILE A 290 8.26 9.62 -11.88
N ILE A 291 8.33 9.87 -13.18
CA ILE A 291 9.26 10.81 -13.81
C ILE A 291 8.44 11.91 -14.49
N PRO A 292 8.09 12.98 -13.76
CA PRO A 292 7.41 14.13 -14.35
C PRO A 292 8.39 14.99 -15.16
N VAL A 293 8.03 15.33 -16.39
CA VAL A 293 8.74 16.31 -17.21
C VAL A 293 8.04 17.66 -17.08
N ALA A 294 8.75 18.66 -16.60
CA ALA A 294 8.22 20.00 -16.37
C ALA A 294 9.20 21.09 -16.82
N GLU A 295 8.67 22.26 -17.15
CA GLU A 295 9.50 23.45 -17.30
C GLU A 295 9.91 23.96 -15.90
N GLY A 296 11.20 24.23 -15.72
CA GLY A 296 11.70 24.75 -14.46
C GLY A 296 13.22 24.82 -14.42
N VAL A 297 13.71 25.43 -13.34
CA VAL A 297 15.13 25.56 -13.02
C VAL A 297 15.38 24.92 -11.66
N VAL A 298 16.55 24.32 -11.48
CA VAL A 298 16.95 23.78 -10.17
C VAL A 298 17.19 24.97 -9.24
N SER A 299 16.23 25.21 -8.35
CA SER A 299 16.42 26.10 -7.20
C SER A 299 17.37 25.39 -6.23
N ASN A 300 18.67 25.71 -6.30
CA ASN A 300 19.57 25.45 -5.17
C ASN A 300 19.21 26.43 -4.06
N GLY A 301 18.25 26.04 -3.21
CA GLY A 301 17.88 26.70 -1.97
C GLY A 301 17.96 25.70 -0.82
#